data_AF-A0A067W4W2-F1
#
_entry.id   AF-A0A067W4W2-F1
#
_cell.length_a   1.000
_cell.length_b   1.000
_cell.length_c   1.000
_cell.angle_alpha   90.00
_cell.angle_beta   90.00
_cell.angle_gamma   90.00
#
_symmetry.space_group_name_H-M   'P 1'
#
loop_
_entity.id
_entity.type
_entity.pdbx_description
1 polymer ?
#
loop_
_entity_poly.entity_id
_entity_poly.type
_entity_poly.pdbx_seq_one_letter_code
_entity_poly.pdbx_strand_id
1 'polypeptide(L)'
;MATVTIVLFNIQFNAYGESLEVSMEKLEVSKKTYETLHAKDNGTIIGKDLNITGNKDINSNPIVITPVVKVEGANSVIELIGSTIKGESSDITVDLEAKDSGTLKISNGTITVSKIGASFSNSDKNTLENVKISSNAGNAPMDKGISANKSNITLNNVTITQAKNSIFADDQSQITILGGSFDGETDGIYAT
;
A
#
# COMPACT_ATOMS: atom_id res chain seq x y z
N MET A 1 28.66 0.18 17.00
CA MET A 1 28.58 -0.21 15.57
C MET A 1 27.18 -0.74 15.36
N ALA A 2 26.36 -0.06 14.56
CA ALA A 2 25.10 -0.64 14.12
C ALA A 2 25.40 -1.49 12.88
N THR A 3 25.08 -2.77 12.94
CA THR A 3 25.16 -3.67 11.79
C THR A 3 24.01 -3.31 10.86
N VAL A 4 24.32 -2.95 9.62
CA VAL A 4 23.33 -2.60 8.59
C VAL A 4 22.96 -3.88 7.85
N THR A 5 21.66 -4.10 7.65
CA THR A 5 21.16 -5.27 6.93
C THR A 5 20.31 -4.79 5.75
N ILE A 6 20.87 -4.93 4.55
CA ILE A 6 20.12 -4.86 3.30
C ILE A 6 19.94 -6.30 2.83
N VAL A 7 18.70 -6.76 2.70
CA VAL A 7 18.43 -8.09 2.18
C VAL A 7 17.72 -7.98 0.85
N LEU A 8 18.44 -8.29 -0.22
CA LEU A 8 17.86 -8.54 -1.54
C LEU A 8 17.68 -10.05 -1.68
N PHE A 9 16.44 -10.51 -1.71
CA PHE A 9 16.14 -11.88 -2.10
C PHE A 9 15.82 -11.91 -3.59
N ASN A 10 16.68 -12.58 -4.36
CA ASN A 10 16.42 -12.92 -5.75
C ASN A 10 16.38 -14.45 -5.86
N ILE A 11 15.19 -15.03 -5.79
CA ILE A 11 15.01 -16.47 -6.02
C ILE A 11 15.04 -16.73 -7.52
N GLN A 12 16.25 -16.87 -8.07
CA GLN A 12 16.42 -17.31 -9.45
C GLN A 12 15.94 -18.76 -9.60
N PHE A 13 14.68 -18.96 -10.03
CA PHE A 13 14.22 -19.99 -10.97
C PHE A 13 12.77 -19.65 -11.34
N ASN A 14 12.59 -19.10 -12.55
CA ASN A 14 11.38 -18.49 -13.14
C ASN A 14 11.28 -16.96 -12.88
N ALA A 15 10.74 -16.23 -13.86
CA ALA A 15 10.82 -14.78 -14.05
C ALA A 15 10.06 -13.92 -13.01
N TYR A 16 10.37 -14.08 -11.73
CA TYR A 16 9.69 -13.45 -10.60
C TYR A 16 10.45 -12.22 -10.06
N GLY A 17 9.73 -11.25 -9.49
CA GLY A 17 10.28 -9.92 -9.14
C GLY A 17 11.08 -9.92 -7.83
N GLU A 18 11.87 -8.87 -7.60
CA GLU A 18 12.72 -8.70 -6.41
C GLU A 18 11.86 -8.33 -5.18
N SER A 19 12.15 -8.85 -3.99
CA SER A 19 11.59 -8.32 -2.73
C SER A 19 12.61 -7.41 -2.06
N LEU A 20 12.19 -6.22 -1.65
CA LEU A 20 13.05 -5.20 -1.05
C LEU A 20 12.64 -4.90 0.40
N GLU A 21 13.51 -5.23 1.34
CA GLU A 21 13.39 -4.84 2.74
C GLU A 21 14.51 -3.86 3.12
N VAL A 22 14.15 -2.77 3.79
CA VAL A 22 15.08 -1.71 4.22
C VAL A 22 14.91 -1.45 5.71
N SER A 23 16.04 -1.45 6.43
CA SER A 23 16.12 -1.18 7.88
C SER A 23 17.27 -0.25 8.22
N MET A 24 17.05 0.69 9.16
CA MET A 24 18.08 1.60 9.68
C MET A 24 18.79 2.50 8.65
N GLU A 25 18.31 2.55 7.42
CA GLU A 25 18.93 3.29 6.33
C GLU A 25 17.88 3.90 5.39
N LYS A 26 18.37 4.72 4.44
CA LYS A 26 17.56 5.28 3.36
C LYS A 26 18.05 4.73 2.03
N LEU A 27 17.12 4.21 1.23
CA LEU A 27 17.36 3.74 -0.11
C LEU A 27 16.46 4.46 -1.12
N GLU A 28 17.05 4.89 -2.23
CA GLU A 28 16.32 5.43 -3.37
C GLU A 28 16.42 4.48 -4.56
N VAL A 29 15.28 4.08 -5.12
CA VAL A 29 15.19 3.17 -6.27
C VAL A 29 14.27 3.74 -7.33
N SER A 30 14.54 3.43 -8.60
CA SER A 30 13.69 3.91 -9.69
C SER A 30 13.58 2.92 -10.85
N LYS A 31 12.44 2.94 -11.54
CA LYS A 31 12.19 2.17 -12.78
C LYS A 31 12.47 0.67 -12.66
N LYS A 32 12.24 0.12 -11.46
CA LYS A 32 12.43 -1.29 -11.14
C LYS A 32 11.08 -1.97 -10.89
N THR A 33 11.09 -3.29 -11.02
CA THR A 33 9.97 -4.15 -10.65
C THR A 33 10.28 -4.84 -9.33
N TYR A 34 9.35 -4.76 -8.39
CA TYR A 34 9.42 -5.45 -7.11
C TYR A 34 8.17 -6.30 -6.89
N GLU A 35 8.29 -7.38 -6.14
CA GLU A 35 7.16 -8.13 -5.62
C GLU A 35 6.64 -7.52 -4.32
N THR A 36 7.57 -7.18 -3.43
CA THR A 36 7.26 -6.55 -2.15
C THR A 36 8.23 -5.42 -1.83
N LEU A 37 7.70 -4.41 -1.14
CA LEU A 37 8.47 -3.36 -0.48
C LEU A 37 8.18 -3.40 1.02
N HIS A 38 9.22 -3.41 1.84
CA HIS A 38 9.09 -3.38 3.28
C HIS A 38 10.09 -2.39 3.90
N ALA A 39 9.59 -1.38 4.63
CA ALA A 39 10.41 -0.48 5.41
C ALA A 39 10.08 -0.62 6.90
N LYS A 40 11.11 -0.88 7.70
CA LYS A 40 11.01 -1.12 9.15
C LYS A 40 12.22 -0.57 9.88
N ASP A 41 12.17 -0.50 11.21
CA ASP A 41 13.31 -0.12 12.04
C ASP A 41 14.01 1.17 11.56
N ASN A 42 13.24 2.25 11.35
CA ASN A 42 13.72 3.53 10.80
C ASN A 42 14.20 3.47 9.33
N GLY A 43 13.87 2.39 8.60
CA GLY A 43 14.16 2.24 7.19
C GLY A 43 13.34 3.20 6.33
N THR A 44 13.93 3.73 5.27
CA THR A 44 13.27 4.63 4.31
C THR A 44 13.47 4.11 2.89
N ILE A 45 12.37 3.91 2.16
CA ILE A 45 12.37 3.63 0.72
C ILE A 45 11.77 4.83 -0.01
N ILE A 46 12.51 5.40 -0.95
CA ILE A 46 11.98 6.35 -1.94
C ILE A 46 11.98 5.66 -3.30
N GLY A 47 10.79 5.30 -3.77
CA GLY A 47 10.56 4.63 -5.04
C GLY A 47 10.01 5.56 -6.11
N LYS A 48 10.65 5.61 -7.29
CA LYS A 48 10.19 6.41 -8.43
C LYS A 48 9.89 5.54 -9.64
N ASP A 49 8.71 5.68 -10.23
CA ASP A 49 8.25 4.92 -11.39
C ASP A 49 8.42 3.40 -11.21
N LEU A 50 8.10 2.89 -10.03
CA LEU A 50 8.22 1.46 -9.73
C LEU A 50 7.00 0.69 -10.23
N ASN A 51 7.23 -0.56 -10.62
CA ASN A 51 6.16 -1.54 -10.80
C ASN A 51 6.19 -2.51 -9.63
N ILE A 52 5.20 -2.46 -8.74
CA ILE A 52 5.06 -3.41 -7.65
C ILE A 52 3.97 -4.41 -8.02
N THR A 53 4.39 -5.65 -8.23
CA THR A 53 3.53 -6.72 -8.73
C THR A 53 3.54 -7.87 -7.74
N GLY A 54 2.51 -7.94 -6.88
CA GLY A 54 2.40 -9.02 -5.90
C GLY A 54 2.23 -10.38 -6.59
N ASN A 55 2.97 -11.38 -6.17
CA ASN A 55 2.94 -12.74 -6.70
C ASN A 55 2.06 -13.67 -5.85
N LYS A 56 1.50 -14.74 -6.47
CA LYS A 56 0.65 -15.76 -5.83
C LYS A 56 1.33 -16.43 -4.63
N ASP A 57 2.66 -16.54 -4.64
CA ASP A 57 3.42 -17.24 -3.60
C ASP A 57 3.40 -16.50 -2.25
N ILE A 58 3.13 -15.19 -2.27
CA ILE A 58 3.05 -14.32 -1.08
C ILE A 58 1.71 -14.50 -0.32
N ASN A 59 0.70 -15.12 -0.97
CA ASN A 59 -0.64 -15.35 -0.41
C ASN A 59 -1.14 -16.78 -0.63
N SER A 60 -0.24 -17.76 -0.80
CA SER A 60 -0.57 -19.19 -0.88
C SER A 60 -1.32 -19.72 0.34
N ASN A 61 -1.25 -19.00 1.47
CA ASN A 61 -1.96 -19.31 2.69
C ASN A 61 -3.14 -18.33 2.87
N PRO A 62 -4.40 -18.79 2.82
CA PRO A 62 -5.57 -17.93 2.97
C PRO A 62 -5.71 -17.26 4.36
N ILE A 63 -4.86 -17.64 5.33
CA ILE A 63 -4.89 -17.14 6.71
C ILE A 63 -3.93 -15.96 6.92
N VAL A 64 -2.83 -15.87 6.18
CA VAL A 64 -1.81 -14.84 6.35
C VAL A 64 -1.75 -13.98 5.10
N ILE A 65 -2.32 -12.79 5.20
CA ILE A 65 -2.29 -11.78 4.15
C ILE A 65 -0.98 -11.00 4.31
N THR A 66 -0.14 -11.01 3.27
CA THR A 66 1.09 -10.22 3.26
C THR A 66 0.90 -9.00 2.34
N PRO A 67 1.00 -7.77 2.88
CA PRO A 67 0.94 -6.55 2.08
C PRO A 67 2.09 -6.51 1.08
N VAL A 68 1.83 -6.04 -0.16
CA VAL A 68 2.90 -5.88 -1.17
C VAL A 68 3.72 -4.62 -0.93
N VAL A 69 3.16 -3.66 -0.21
CA VAL A 69 3.89 -2.51 0.32
C VAL A 69 3.55 -2.43 1.80
N LYS A 70 4.57 -2.58 2.64
CA LYS A 70 4.42 -2.52 4.09
C LYS A 70 5.40 -1.52 4.68
N VAL A 71 4.91 -0.63 5.54
CA VAL A 71 5.75 0.24 6.35
C VAL A 71 5.32 0.14 7.81
N GLU A 72 6.27 -0.22 8.69
CA GLU A 72 5.99 -0.38 10.12
C GLU A 72 7.05 0.23 11.02
N GLY A 73 6.61 0.73 12.16
CA GLY A 73 7.48 1.35 13.16
C GLY A 73 7.71 2.84 12.95
N ALA A 74 7.96 3.53 14.06
CA ALA A 74 8.26 4.95 14.06
C ALA A 74 9.46 5.27 13.17
N ASN A 75 9.37 6.39 12.43
CA ASN A 75 10.37 6.89 11.49
C ASN A 75 10.64 6.00 10.27
N SER A 76 9.97 4.85 10.13
CA SER A 76 9.99 4.09 8.89
C SER A 76 9.14 4.80 7.84
N VAL A 77 9.63 4.88 6.60
CA VAL A 77 8.98 5.62 5.52
C VAL A 77 9.01 4.83 4.23
N ILE A 78 7.88 4.77 3.54
CA ILE A 78 7.83 4.46 2.11
C ILE A 78 7.22 5.64 1.38
N GLU A 79 7.95 6.20 0.43
CA GLU A 79 7.48 7.24 -0.48
C GLU A 79 7.54 6.72 -1.92
N LEU A 80 6.38 6.68 -2.59
CA LEU A 80 6.24 6.22 -3.97
C LEU A 80 5.78 7.36 -4.87
N ILE A 81 6.47 7.55 -6.00
CA ILE A 81 6.21 8.64 -6.95
C ILE A 81 6.06 8.02 -8.33
N GLY A 82 4.89 8.17 -8.97
CA GLY A 82 4.66 7.64 -10.32
C GLY A 82 4.54 6.12 -10.39
N SER A 83 4.42 5.43 -9.25
CA SER A 83 4.49 3.96 -9.18
C SER A 83 3.14 3.29 -9.47
N THR A 84 3.20 2.13 -10.12
CA THR A 84 2.06 1.24 -10.35
C THR A 84 2.14 0.06 -9.39
N ILE A 85 1.02 -0.25 -8.73
CA ILE A 85 0.91 -1.35 -7.78
C ILE A 85 -0.25 -2.24 -8.21
N LYS A 86 0.00 -3.53 -8.38
CA LYS A 86 -0.97 -4.49 -8.90
C LYS A 86 -0.84 -5.85 -8.25
N GLY A 87 -1.97 -6.48 -7.91
CA GLY A 87 -2.03 -7.93 -7.69
C GLY A 87 -2.20 -8.69 -9.01
N GLU A 88 -1.38 -9.71 -9.29
CA GLU A 88 -1.46 -10.52 -10.51
C GLU A 88 -2.74 -11.35 -10.65
N SER A 89 -3.46 -11.65 -9.57
CA SER A 89 -4.75 -12.35 -9.63
C SER A 89 -5.74 -11.84 -8.59
N SER A 90 -7.02 -12.22 -8.74
CA SER A 90 -8.09 -11.97 -7.77
C SER A 90 -7.81 -12.57 -6.39
N ASP A 91 -6.96 -13.60 -6.33
CA ASP A 91 -6.63 -14.33 -5.09
C ASP A 91 -5.57 -13.61 -4.26
N ILE A 92 -4.87 -12.66 -4.87
CA ILE A 92 -3.87 -11.88 -4.15
C ILE A 92 -4.62 -10.84 -3.36
N THR A 93 -4.73 -11.12 -2.06
CA THR A 93 -5.34 -10.23 -1.07
C THR A 93 -4.36 -9.09 -0.81
N VAL A 94 -4.11 -8.28 -1.83
CA VAL A 94 -3.13 -7.21 -1.74
C VAL A 94 -3.74 -6.03 -1.01
N ASP A 95 -3.07 -5.60 0.04
CA ASP A 95 -3.18 -4.28 0.62
C ASP A 95 -1.81 -3.60 0.63
N LEU A 96 -1.86 -2.27 0.64
CA LEU A 96 -0.75 -1.43 1.07
C LEU A 96 -0.99 -1.14 2.55
N GLU A 97 -0.03 -1.45 3.42
CA GLU A 97 -0.20 -1.30 4.86
C GLU A 97 0.81 -0.29 5.43
N ALA A 98 0.31 0.69 6.16
CA ALA A 98 1.09 1.52 7.05
C ALA A 98 0.59 1.34 8.49
N LYS A 99 1.47 0.86 9.35
CA LYS A 99 1.13 0.54 10.73
C LYS A 99 2.17 0.99 11.74
N ASP A 100 1.78 1.06 13.00
CA ASP A 100 2.68 1.30 14.14
C ASP A 100 3.56 2.56 13.92
N SER A 101 2.92 3.67 13.54
CA SER A 101 3.55 4.96 13.19
C SER A 101 4.42 4.98 11.93
N GLY A 102 4.46 3.89 11.15
CA GLY A 102 5.11 3.84 9.85
C GLY A 102 4.41 4.76 8.83
N THR A 103 5.17 5.47 8.00
CA THR A 103 4.63 6.50 7.11
C THR A 103 4.60 6.05 5.65
N LEU A 104 3.43 6.03 5.02
CA LEU A 104 3.26 5.77 3.59
C LEU A 104 2.83 7.04 2.85
N LYS A 105 3.59 7.39 1.82
CA LYS A 105 3.29 8.50 0.91
C LYS A 105 3.25 8.00 -0.52
N ILE A 106 2.21 8.36 -1.27
CA ILE A 106 2.10 8.02 -2.69
C ILE A 106 1.69 9.26 -3.46
N SER A 107 2.40 9.56 -4.54
CA SER A 107 2.06 10.63 -5.48
C SER A 107 2.00 10.08 -6.92
N ASN A 108 0.96 10.47 -7.66
CA ASN A 108 0.77 10.11 -9.08
C ASN A 108 0.81 8.59 -9.34
N GLY A 109 0.19 7.80 -8.46
CA GLY A 109 0.25 6.33 -8.50
C GLY A 109 -1.07 5.66 -8.88
N THR A 110 -1.00 4.38 -9.26
CA THR A 110 -2.18 3.54 -9.49
C THR A 110 -2.09 2.28 -8.65
N ILE A 111 -3.19 1.94 -7.97
CA ILE A 111 -3.34 0.77 -7.11
C ILE A 111 -4.47 -0.09 -7.67
N THR A 112 -4.20 -1.35 -7.97
CA THR A 112 -5.18 -2.30 -8.52
C THR A 112 -5.12 -3.63 -7.78
N VAL A 113 -6.09 -3.88 -6.91
CA VAL A 113 -6.07 -4.97 -5.91
C VAL A 113 -7.45 -5.61 -5.72
N SER A 114 -7.54 -6.75 -5.04
CA SER A 114 -8.82 -7.48 -4.93
C SER A 114 -9.66 -7.16 -3.69
N LYS A 115 -9.04 -6.72 -2.58
CA LYS A 115 -9.73 -6.63 -1.28
C LYS A 115 -9.65 -5.26 -0.61
N ILE A 116 -8.45 -4.75 -0.30
CA ILE A 116 -8.29 -3.44 0.35
C ILE A 116 -7.23 -2.64 -0.40
N GLY A 117 -7.57 -1.46 -0.90
CA GLY A 117 -6.62 -0.59 -1.60
C GLY A 117 -5.44 -0.16 -0.70
N ALA A 118 -5.73 0.52 0.40
CA ALA A 118 -4.74 0.91 1.39
C ALA A 118 -5.31 0.82 2.81
N SER A 119 -4.52 0.29 3.74
CA SER A 119 -4.85 0.13 5.16
C SER A 119 -3.87 0.91 6.05
N PHE A 120 -4.45 1.62 7.02
CA PHE A 120 -3.72 2.44 7.98
C PHE A 120 -4.14 2.08 9.40
N SER A 121 -3.19 1.72 10.25
CA SER A 121 -3.45 1.31 11.64
C SER A 121 -2.45 1.92 12.61
N ASN A 122 -2.92 2.75 13.55
CA ASN A 122 -2.05 3.55 14.42
C ASN A 122 -0.97 4.33 13.64
N SER A 123 -1.34 4.98 12.54
CA SER A 123 -0.40 5.74 11.70
C SER A 123 -0.96 7.08 11.20
N ASP A 124 -0.22 8.16 11.42
CA ASP A 124 -0.75 9.53 11.36
C ASP A 124 -0.15 10.47 10.30
N LYS A 125 0.82 10.00 9.52
CA LYS A 125 1.59 10.86 8.58
C LYS A 125 1.38 10.49 7.12
N ASN A 126 0.30 9.78 6.83
CA ASN A 126 0.08 9.16 5.54
C ASN A 126 -0.57 10.12 4.55
N THR A 127 -0.12 10.08 3.31
CA THR A 127 -0.62 10.96 2.25
C THR A 127 -0.76 10.22 0.92
N LEU A 128 -1.93 10.31 0.30
CA LEU A 128 -2.17 9.85 -1.07
C LEU A 128 -2.52 11.06 -1.94
N GLU A 129 -1.72 11.32 -2.97
CA GLU A 129 -1.89 12.45 -3.89
C GLU A 129 -1.97 11.98 -5.34
N ASN A 130 -3.02 12.39 -6.07
CA ASN A 130 -3.24 12.00 -7.47
C ASN A 130 -3.19 10.48 -7.65
N VAL A 131 -3.82 9.73 -6.73
CA VAL A 131 -3.80 8.26 -6.71
C VAL A 131 -5.13 7.73 -7.24
N LYS A 132 -5.06 6.72 -8.12
CA LYS A 132 -6.24 5.94 -8.54
C LYS A 132 -6.21 4.56 -7.91
N ILE A 133 -7.32 4.15 -7.28
CA ILE A 133 -7.52 2.86 -6.63
C ILE A 133 -8.71 2.15 -7.30
N SER A 134 -8.52 0.91 -7.73
CA SER A 134 -9.57 0.11 -8.36
C SER A 134 -9.44 -1.38 -8.06
N SER A 135 -10.53 -2.12 -8.26
CA SER A 135 -10.51 -3.57 -8.15
C SER A 135 -9.73 -4.21 -9.30
N ASN A 136 -9.03 -5.32 -9.04
CA ASN A 136 -8.45 -6.18 -10.07
C ASN A 136 -9.37 -7.36 -10.44
N ALA A 137 -10.49 -7.53 -9.74
CA ALA A 137 -11.38 -8.69 -9.83
C ALA A 137 -12.52 -8.51 -10.85
N GLY A 138 -12.22 -7.90 -12.00
CA GLY A 138 -13.20 -7.67 -13.07
C GLY A 138 -14.33 -6.74 -12.62
N ASN A 139 -15.54 -7.29 -12.46
CA ASN A 139 -16.72 -6.55 -11.99
C ASN A 139 -16.96 -6.67 -10.48
N ALA A 140 -16.16 -7.47 -9.76
CA ALA A 140 -16.34 -7.63 -8.32
C ALA A 140 -15.71 -6.44 -7.57
N PRO A 141 -16.45 -5.76 -6.68
CA PRO A 141 -15.91 -4.66 -5.89
C PRO A 141 -14.91 -5.16 -4.85
N MET A 142 -13.89 -4.34 -4.56
CA MET A 142 -13.05 -4.52 -3.38
C MET A 142 -13.88 -4.27 -2.10
N ASP A 143 -13.45 -4.79 -0.95
CA ASP A 143 -14.15 -4.53 0.31
C ASP A 143 -14.03 -3.06 0.71
N LYS A 144 -12.80 -2.53 0.67
CA LYS A 144 -12.52 -1.13 1.02
C LYS A 144 -11.51 -0.52 0.06
N GLY A 145 -11.76 0.69 -0.42
CA GLY A 145 -10.72 1.46 -1.12
C GLY A 145 -9.62 1.89 -0.16
N ILE A 146 -10.01 2.59 0.91
CA ILE A 146 -9.13 3.01 2.00
C ILE A 146 -9.75 2.59 3.33
N SER A 147 -8.94 2.00 4.20
CA SER A 147 -9.33 1.63 5.57
C SER A 147 -8.42 2.33 6.57
N ALA A 148 -8.99 3.10 7.49
CA ALA A 148 -8.28 3.78 8.55
C ALA A 148 -8.79 3.30 9.92
N ASN A 149 -7.87 2.89 10.79
CA ASN A 149 -8.16 2.59 12.18
C ASN A 149 -7.15 3.35 13.06
N LYS A 150 -7.65 4.21 13.95
CA LYS A 150 -6.85 5.08 14.81
C LYS A 150 -5.69 5.76 14.07
N SER A 151 -6.02 6.38 12.94
CA SER A 151 -5.03 6.89 11.98
C SER A 151 -5.44 8.23 11.41
N ASN A 152 -4.45 9.06 11.09
CA ASN A 152 -4.64 10.32 10.38
C ASN A 152 -4.09 10.23 8.94
N ILE A 153 -4.93 10.56 7.95
CA ILE A 153 -4.60 10.42 6.53
C ILE A 153 -5.03 11.68 5.76
N THR A 154 -4.19 12.14 4.84
CA THR A 154 -4.54 13.18 3.85
C THR A 154 -4.71 12.56 2.47
N LEU A 155 -5.86 12.82 1.84
CA LEU A 155 -6.20 12.40 0.49
C LEU A 155 -6.33 13.65 -0.39
N ASN A 156 -5.44 13.78 -1.37
CA ASN A 156 -5.46 14.88 -2.33
C ASN A 156 -5.71 14.34 -3.74
N ASN A 157 -6.86 14.68 -4.32
CA ASN A 157 -7.23 14.23 -5.67
C ASN A 157 -7.14 12.70 -5.85
N VAL A 158 -7.76 11.96 -4.93
CA VAL A 158 -7.78 10.50 -4.95
C VAL A 158 -9.04 10.00 -5.66
N THR A 159 -8.90 9.03 -6.55
CA THR A 159 -10.03 8.38 -7.22
C THR A 159 -10.13 6.94 -6.76
N ILE A 160 -11.27 6.55 -6.20
CA ILE A 160 -11.58 5.17 -5.82
C ILE A 160 -12.81 4.72 -6.63
N THR A 161 -12.69 3.55 -7.26
CA THR A 161 -13.77 2.92 -8.05
C THR A 161 -13.87 1.45 -7.74
N GLN A 162 -15.07 0.88 -7.87
CA GLN A 162 -15.33 -0.55 -7.64
C GLN A 162 -14.93 -0.99 -6.23
N ALA A 163 -15.44 -0.30 -5.21
CA ALA A 163 -15.35 -0.70 -3.82
C ALA A 163 -16.74 -0.83 -3.21
N LYS A 164 -16.93 -1.68 -2.20
CA LYS A 164 -18.14 -1.65 -1.38
C LYS A 164 -18.16 -0.37 -0.56
N ASN A 165 -17.10 -0.14 0.20
CA ASN A 165 -16.86 1.12 0.88
C ASN A 165 -15.66 1.81 0.24
N SER A 166 -15.84 3.00 -0.32
CA SER A 166 -14.70 3.72 -0.90
C SER A 166 -13.71 4.14 0.20
N ILE A 167 -14.21 4.77 1.27
CA ILE A 167 -13.44 5.11 2.47
C ILE A 167 -14.14 4.53 3.70
N PHE A 168 -13.38 3.86 4.56
CA PHE A 168 -13.81 3.39 5.87
C PHE A 168 -12.89 3.96 6.94
N ALA A 169 -13.44 4.66 7.93
CA ALA A 169 -12.71 5.23 9.06
C ALA A 169 -13.29 4.73 10.38
N ASP A 170 -12.43 4.26 11.28
CA ASP A 170 -12.82 3.72 12.57
C ASP A 170 -11.84 4.11 13.68
N ASP A 171 -12.24 3.94 14.94
CA ASP A 171 -11.46 4.21 16.15
C ASP A 171 -10.81 5.61 16.14
N GLN A 172 -11.65 6.66 16.00
CA GLN A 172 -11.22 8.06 16.02
C GLN A 172 -10.22 8.45 14.91
N SER A 173 -10.24 7.73 13.79
CA SER A 173 -9.46 8.11 12.61
C SER A 173 -9.90 9.46 12.06
N GLN A 174 -8.94 10.24 11.54
CA GLN A 174 -9.21 11.50 10.84
C GLN A 174 -8.74 11.40 9.39
N ILE A 175 -9.65 11.67 8.46
CA ILE A 175 -9.34 11.68 7.03
C ILE A 175 -9.61 13.08 6.48
N THR A 176 -8.55 13.73 6.00
CA THR A 176 -8.66 15.03 5.32
C THR A 176 -8.75 14.79 3.82
N ILE A 177 -9.83 15.23 3.18
CA ILE A 177 -10.06 15.08 1.74
C ILE A 177 -9.97 16.46 1.06
N LEU A 178 -9.03 16.61 0.14
CA LEU A 178 -8.76 17.85 -0.61
C LEU A 178 -9.24 17.81 -2.06
N GLY A 179 -9.91 16.72 -2.46
CA GLY A 179 -10.47 16.50 -3.79
C GLY A 179 -10.43 15.04 -4.18
N GLY A 180 -11.14 14.67 -5.25
CA GLY A 180 -11.20 13.29 -5.73
C GLY A 180 -12.60 12.80 -6.08
N SER A 181 -12.74 11.49 -6.27
CA SER A 181 -14.00 10.79 -6.52
C SER A 181 -14.02 9.46 -5.79
N PHE A 182 -15.13 9.14 -5.12
CA PHE A 182 -15.23 8.02 -4.20
C PHE A 182 -16.49 7.21 -4.52
N ASP A 183 -16.36 6.26 -5.44
CA ASP A 183 -17.45 5.40 -5.89
C ASP A 183 -17.48 4.12 -5.04
N GLY A 184 -18.41 4.08 -4.09
CA GLY A 184 -18.67 2.95 -3.21
C GLY A 184 -20.08 2.38 -3.44
N GLU A 185 -20.20 1.06 -3.64
CA GLU A 185 -21.49 0.40 -3.87
C GLU A 185 -22.41 0.47 -2.65
N THR A 186 -21.84 0.35 -1.45
CA THR A 186 -22.57 0.48 -0.18
C THR A 186 -22.46 1.92 0.31
N ASP A 187 -21.23 2.39 0.53
CA ASP A 187 -20.95 3.73 1.05
C ASP A 187 -19.76 4.36 0.31
N GLY A 188 -19.92 5.60 -0.13
CA GLY A 188 -18.77 6.41 -0.58
C GLY A 188 -17.78 6.63 0.56
N ILE A 189 -18.29 7.02 1.73
CA ILE A 189 -17.51 7.26 2.95
C ILE A 189 -18.33 6.76 4.15
N TYR A 190 -17.73 5.89 4.94
CA TYR A 190 -18.30 5.36 6.19
C TYR A 190 -17.33 5.62 7.35
N ALA A 191 -17.82 6.23 8.43
CA ALA A 191 -17.02 6.56 9.61
C ALA A 191 -17.73 6.16 10.91
N THR A 192 -17.01 5.54 11.85
CA THR A 192 -17.51 5.10 13.17
C THR A 192 -16.69 5.62 14.35
#